data_AF-A0A960W0K9-F1
#
_entry.id   AF-A0A960W0K9-F1
#
_cell.length_a   1.000
_cell.length_b   1.000
_cell.length_c   1.000
_cell.angle_alpha   90.00
_cell.angle_beta   90.00
_cell.angle_gamma   90.00
#
_symmetry.space_group_name_H-M   'P 1'
#
loop_
_entity.id
_entity.type
_entity.pdbx_description
1 polymer ?
#
loop_
_entity_poly.entity_id
_entity_poly.type
_entity_poly.pdbx_seq_one_letter_code
_entity_poly.pdbx_strand_id
1 'polypeptide(L)'
;MDLFNHKASLEVALGNGYLSTYEITKLGIGDVVFVSRLLNEPYPIYYNQIYFYSCEVVVLNDHYGIRISNIPQSNFFLPKANLQQLRGLLPTRFIFDKIHLSLNNLRNASIGTIIYLGKKYNKVEKARLYVAGFELAEGNIVVIKDRIGLEITHINPSEIKDVSNKTKSGFYIKSHQIEGMKNFDFKRPDRLSTENITKLNQIHNDVIKHLNRSAADAGQFFLKDIKGVLFKDIIEEIAQNKNFLILKFYFKPNTKEPSFDDSTPTYIIQEENSRNSLSQSYIKMFTRLYSEWQKNDSMNFLISYKNQGYLNSIHKKKNIEELIVKPIEQGWKQTFDVNLQFKAKTGRIEKAKLVPEEDLVFCVKIGNPKPDEDFLIVYPFHTLEPVIHLL
;
A
#
# COMPACT_ATOMS: atom_id res chain seq x y z
N MET A 1 -9.91 39.12 1.58
CA MET A 1 -9.36 38.09 0.69
C MET A 1 -9.94 36.76 1.12
N ASP A 2 -10.64 36.06 0.23
CA ASP A 2 -11.30 34.79 0.58
C ASP A 2 -10.27 33.66 0.57
N LEU A 3 -9.68 33.38 1.74
CA LEU A 3 -8.68 32.32 1.94
C LEU A 3 -9.21 30.94 1.55
N PHE A 4 -10.52 30.71 1.59
CA PHE A 4 -11.09 29.40 1.30
C PHE A 4 -11.19 29.10 -0.19
N ASN A 5 -11.35 30.12 -1.02
CA ASN A 5 -11.45 29.98 -2.48
C ASN A 5 -10.12 30.21 -3.20
N HIS A 6 -9.07 30.66 -2.50
CA HIS A 6 -7.73 30.77 -3.08
C HIS A 6 -7.15 29.38 -3.36
N LYS A 7 -6.74 29.13 -4.62
CA LYS A 7 -6.05 27.90 -5.01
C LYS A 7 -4.59 27.96 -4.56
N ALA A 8 -4.14 26.90 -3.90
CA ALA A 8 -2.77 26.77 -3.43
C ALA A 8 -2.21 25.38 -3.75
N SER A 9 -0.89 25.22 -3.56
CA SER A 9 -0.17 24.01 -3.93
C SER A 9 -0.52 22.86 -3.00
N LEU A 10 -1.03 21.76 -3.54
CA LEU A 10 -1.11 20.46 -2.87
C LEU A 10 -0.05 19.54 -3.48
N GLU A 11 0.95 19.18 -2.68
CA GLU A 11 2.13 18.41 -3.10
C GLU A 11 2.11 17.03 -2.47
N VAL A 12 2.27 15.99 -3.30
CA VAL A 12 2.41 14.61 -2.85
C VAL A 12 3.90 14.29 -2.79
N ALA A 13 4.43 14.02 -1.60
CA ALA A 13 5.84 13.66 -1.45
C ALA A 13 6.00 12.17 -1.16
N LEU A 14 6.88 11.50 -1.89
CA LEU A 14 7.17 10.07 -1.67
C LEU A 14 8.00 9.83 -0.41
N GLY A 15 8.63 10.87 0.11
CA GLY A 15 9.38 10.82 1.35
C GLY A 15 10.33 12.00 1.50
N ASN A 16 11.01 12.03 2.64
CA ASN A 16 12.06 12.99 2.94
C ASN A 16 13.38 12.25 3.17
N GLY A 17 14.49 12.96 3.05
CA GLY A 17 15.82 12.45 3.31
C GLY A 17 16.80 13.59 3.59
N TYR A 18 18.08 13.30 3.47
CA TYR A 18 19.14 14.29 3.58
C TYR A 18 20.20 14.01 2.54
N LEU A 19 20.80 15.06 1.99
CA LEU A 19 22.00 14.95 1.16
C LEU A 19 23.04 15.91 1.69
N SER A 20 24.31 15.51 1.66
CA SER A 20 25.38 16.45 1.95
C SER A 20 25.65 17.38 0.77
N THR A 21 26.19 18.56 1.02
CA THR A 21 26.66 19.45 -0.06
C THR A 21 27.68 18.77 -0.97
N TYR A 22 28.52 17.88 -0.43
CA TYR A 22 29.46 17.08 -1.21
C TYR A 22 28.76 16.05 -2.11
N GLU A 23 27.71 15.38 -1.63
CA GLU A 23 26.94 14.44 -2.45
C GLU A 23 26.19 15.18 -3.56
N ILE A 24 25.67 16.37 -3.27
CA ILE A 24 24.97 17.21 -4.25
C ILE A 24 25.90 17.61 -5.40
N THR A 25 27.16 18.00 -5.14
CA THR A 25 28.12 18.36 -6.20
C THR A 25 28.65 17.17 -6.99
N LYS A 26 28.43 15.94 -6.50
CA LYS A 26 28.82 14.68 -7.17
C LYS A 26 27.64 13.95 -7.80
N LEU A 27 26.42 14.41 -7.59
CA LEU A 27 25.21 13.80 -8.13
C LEU A 27 25.32 13.77 -9.66
N GLY A 28 25.20 12.57 -10.23
CA GLY A 28 25.23 12.34 -11.67
C GLY A 28 23.97 11.62 -12.17
N ILE A 29 23.78 11.62 -13.48
CA ILE A 29 22.75 10.80 -14.13
C ILE A 29 23.04 9.32 -13.87
N GLY A 30 22.02 8.56 -13.50
CA GLY A 30 22.08 7.15 -13.11
C GLY A 30 22.38 6.91 -11.63
N ASP A 31 22.78 7.92 -10.87
CA ASP A 31 22.89 7.78 -9.42
C ASP A 31 21.51 7.65 -8.77
N VAL A 32 21.44 7.06 -7.59
CA VAL A 32 20.19 6.92 -6.83
C VAL A 32 20.26 7.68 -5.52
N VAL A 33 19.22 8.48 -5.28
CA VAL A 33 18.96 9.11 -3.97
C VAL A 33 17.82 8.35 -3.28
N PHE A 34 17.89 8.16 -1.98
CA PHE A 34 16.86 7.50 -1.17
C PHE A 34 16.07 8.48 -0.32
N VAL A 35 14.87 8.06 0.08
CA VAL A 35 14.14 8.63 1.21
C VAL A 35 14.25 7.72 2.43
N SER A 36 13.99 8.26 3.62
CA SER A 36 13.99 7.48 4.87
C SER A 36 12.78 6.55 4.99
N ARG A 37 11.77 6.76 4.16
CA ARG A 37 10.47 6.09 4.19
C ARG A 37 10.54 4.69 3.58
N LEU A 38 9.85 3.74 4.20
CA LEU A 38 9.63 2.39 3.67
C LEU A 38 8.41 2.33 2.72
N LEU A 39 8.36 1.33 1.85
CA LEU A 39 7.30 1.19 0.83
C LEU A 39 5.87 1.07 1.39
N ASN A 40 5.73 0.58 2.61
CA ASN A 40 4.45 0.31 3.26
C ASN A 40 3.95 1.50 4.10
N GLU A 41 4.74 2.56 4.24
CA GLU A 41 4.33 3.73 5.00
C GLU A 41 3.59 4.74 4.11
N PRO A 42 2.59 5.45 4.66
CA PRO A 42 1.83 6.41 3.88
C PRO A 42 2.65 7.67 3.53
N TYR A 43 2.38 8.23 2.36
CA TYR A 43 3.05 9.40 1.81
C TYR A 43 2.51 10.70 2.40
N PRO A 44 3.37 11.66 2.78
CA PRO A 44 2.91 12.96 3.24
C PRO A 44 2.40 13.82 2.08
N ILE A 45 1.25 14.43 2.30
CA ILE A 45 0.70 15.51 1.48
C ILE A 45 1.03 16.83 2.16
N TYR A 46 1.52 17.80 1.40
CA TYR A 46 1.76 19.16 1.86
C TYR A 46 0.80 20.13 1.18
N TYR A 47 0.13 21.00 1.95
CA TYR A 47 -0.60 22.14 1.42
C TYR A 47 0.20 23.41 1.70
N ASN A 48 0.67 24.10 0.66
CA ASN A 48 1.60 25.22 0.80
C ASN A 48 2.80 24.90 1.72
N GLN A 49 3.44 23.77 1.49
CA GLN A 49 4.60 23.27 2.26
C GLN A 49 4.32 22.89 3.72
N ILE A 50 3.08 23.04 4.20
CA ILE A 50 2.65 22.59 5.52
C ILE A 50 2.12 21.17 5.37
N TYR A 51 2.59 20.24 6.20
CA TYR A 51 2.05 18.87 6.22
C TYR A 51 0.55 18.91 6.51
N PHE A 52 -0.22 18.27 5.65
CA PHE A 52 -1.67 18.39 5.63
C PHE A 52 -2.37 17.05 5.85
N TYR A 53 -1.94 15.98 5.18
CA TYR A 53 -2.48 14.63 5.33
C TYR A 53 -1.40 13.58 5.08
N SER A 54 -1.67 12.34 5.50
CA SER A 54 -1.01 11.16 4.96
C SER A 54 -1.89 10.49 3.91
N CYS A 55 -1.29 9.92 2.87
CA CYS A 55 -2.01 9.29 1.80
C CYS A 55 -1.31 8.07 1.22
N GLU A 56 -2.04 7.37 0.37
CA GLU A 56 -1.50 6.39 -0.54
C GLU A 56 -1.70 6.86 -1.98
N VAL A 57 -0.73 6.65 -2.85
CA VAL A 57 -0.94 6.82 -4.29
C VAL A 57 -1.72 5.62 -4.81
N VAL A 58 -2.80 5.89 -5.53
CA VAL A 58 -3.70 4.90 -6.14
C VAL A 58 -3.82 5.17 -7.63
N VAL A 59 -4.15 4.14 -8.41
CA VAL A 59 -4.39 4.27 -9.85
C VAL A 59 -5.85 3.94 -10.15
N LEU A 60 -6.58 4.93 -10.67
CA LEU A 60 -8.00 4.87 -10.97
C LEU A 60 -8.20 5.10 -12.46
N ASN A 61 -8.70 4.07 -13.17
CA ASN A 61 -8.96 4.15 -14.60
C ASN A 61 -7.77 4.73 -15.39
N ASP A 62 -6.58 4.14 -15.18
CA ASP A 62 -5.31 4.57 -15.78
C ASP A 62 -4.85 5.99 -15.43
N HIS A 63 -5.30 6.55 -14.31
CA HIS A 63 -4.85 7.86 -13.84
C HIS A 63 -4.49 7.82 -12.36
N TYR A 64 -3.56 8.67 -11.95
CA TYR A 64 -3.16 8.75 -10.56
C TYR A 64 -4.18 9.52 -9.73
N GLY A 65 -4.41 9.01 -8.52
CA GLY A 65 -5.03 9.71 -7.42
C GLY A 65 -4.22 9.48 -6.14
N ILE A 66 -4.58 10.19 -5.09
CA ILE A 66 -4.11 9.93 -3.74
C ILE A 66 -5.30 9.67 -2.83
N ARG A 67 -5.27 8.59 -2.05
CA ARG A 67 -6.28 8.27 -1.05
C ARG A 67 -5.78 8.70 0.32
N ILE A 68 -6.51 9.57 1.01
CA ILE A 68 -6.16 10.00 2.38
C ILE A 68 -6.24 8.79 3.30
N SER A 69 -5.15 8.48 3.99
CA SER A 69 -5.03 7.34 4.90
C SER A 69 -4.99 7.77 6.36
N ASN A 70 -4.47 8.97 6.65
CA ASN A 70 -4.46 9.51 8.01
C ASN A 70 -4.54 11.04 8.01
N ILE A 71 -5.16 11.57 9.05
CA ILE A 71 -5.21 13.00 9.35
C ILE A 71 -4.09 13.27 10.36
N PRO A 72 -3.31 14.37 10.23
CA PRO A 72 -2.22 14.67 11.14
C PRO A 72 -2.67 14.59 12.60
N GLN A 73 -2.08 13.68 13.38
CA GLN A 73 -1.94 13.90 14.81
C GLN A 73 -0.73 14.83 14.98
N SER A 74 -0.84 15.83 15.85
CA SER A 74 -0.01 17.04 15.94
C SER A 74 1.50 16.87 16.22
N ASN A 75 2.10 15.70 15.99
CA ASN A 75 3.45 15.38 16.42
C ASN A 75 4.42 15.27 15.24
N PHE A 76 5.07 16.39 14.92
CA PHE A 76 6.29 16.37 14.12
C PHE A 76 7.46 15.90 14.98
N PHE A 77 8.06 14.75 14.66
CA PHE A 77 9.34 14.37 15.23
C PHE A 77 10.46 14.95 14.35
N LEU A 78 11.19 15.92 14.92
CA LEU A 78 12.52 16.26 14.40
C LEU A 78 13.47 15.12 14.78
N PRO A 79 14.29 14.58 13.85
CA PRO A 79 15.29 13.61 14.21
C PRO A 79 16.26 14.20 15.24
N LYS A 80 16.51 13.47 16.33
CA LYS A 80 17.56 13.80 17.32
C LYS A 80 18.93 13.55 16.68
N ALA A 81 19.44 14.52 15.93
CA ALA A 81 20.80 14.48 15.39
C ALA A 81 21.72 15.44 16.18
N ASN A 82 22.97 15.05 16.33
CA ASN A 82 24.00 15.91 16.92
C ASN A 82 24.24 17.13 16.00
N LEU A 83 24.19 18.35 16.56
CA LEU A 83 24.35 19.63 15.83
C LEU A 83 25.61 19.67 14.93
N GLN A 84 26.68 18.97 15.29
CA GLN A 84 27.89 18.90 14.46
C GLN A 84 27.72 18.02 13.21
N GLN A 85 26.87 16.98 13.27
CA GLN A 85 26.55 16.10 12.12
C GLN A 85 25.54 16.74 11.16
N LEU A 86 24.73 17.69 11.64
CA LEU A 86 23.79 18.45 10.81
C LEU A 86 24.47 19.52 9.94
N ARG A 87 25.70 19.94 10.28
CA ARG A 87 26.44 20.92 9.47
C ARG A 87 26.81 20.30 8.11
N GLY A 88 26.16 20.77 7.06
CA GLY A 88 26.41 20.34 5.68
C GLY A 88 25.45 19.27 5.16
N LEU A 89 24.46 18.84 5.95
CA LEU A 89 23.33 18.04 5.47
C LEU A 89 22.14 18.94 5.16
N LEU A 90 21.63 18.85 3.94
CA LEU A 90 20.46 19.58 3.47
C LEU A 90 19.27 18.62 3.39
N PRO A 91 18.09 19.03 3.90
CA PRO A 91 16.90 18.20 3.81
C PRO A 91 16.49 18.02 2.35
N THR A 92 16.10 16.80 2.01
CA THR A 92 15.60 16.46 0.68
C THR A 92 14.16 15.98 0.72
N ARG A 93 13.46 16.14 -0.40
CA ARG A 93 12.09 15.69 -0.58
C ARG A 93 11.88 15.23 -2.01
N PHE A 94 11.20 14.10 -2.19
CA PHE A 94 10.80 13.63 -3.53
C PHE A 94 9.36 14.03 -3.77
N ILE A 95 9.12 14.97 -4.68
CA ILE A 95 7.77 15.37 -5.07
C ILE A 95 7.32 14.51 -6.24
N PHE A 96 6.29 13.70 -6.02
CA PHE A 96 5.66 12.86 -7.04
C PHE A 96 4.85 13.70 -8.01
N ASP A 97 3.98 14.55 -7.47
CA ASP A 97 3.11 15.40 -8.24
C ASP A 97 2.62 16.60 -7.42
N LYS A 98 2.10 17.59 -8.14
CA LYS A 98 1.59 18.85 -7.58
C LYS A 98 0.35 19.30 -8.35
N ILE A 99 -0.73 19.55 -7.60
CA ILE A 99 -1.96 20.13 -8.13
C ILE A 99 -2.33 21.40 -7.36
N HIS A 100 -3.25 22.19 -7.89
CA HIS A 100 -3.71 23.42 -7.25
C HIS A 100 -5.17 23.30 -6.82
N LEU A 101 -5.39 23.29 -5.50
CA LEU A 101 -6.72 23.18 -4.91
C LEU A 101 -6.97 24.29 -3.90
N SER A 102 -8.22 24.70 -3.76
CA SER A 102 -8.65 25.61 -2.70
C SER A 102 -8.99 24.83 -1.43
N LEU A 103 -8.94 25.48 -0.27
CA LEU A 103 -9.39 24.85 0.98
C LEU A 103 -10.88 24.47 0.91
N ASN A 104 -11.69 25.20 0.15
CA ASN A 104 -13.09 24.85 -0.08
C ASN A 104 -13.23 23.51 -0.82
N ASN A 105 -12.33 23.20 -1.77
CA ASN A 105 -12.31 21.88 -2.42
C ASN A 105 -11.98 20.75 -1.44
N LEU A 106 -11.22 21.05 -0.39
CA LEU A 106 -10.72 20.08 0.60
C LEU A 106 -11.57 20.02 1.88
N ARG A 107 -12.58 20.87 2.03
CA ARG A 107 -13.34 21.07 3.28
C ARG A 107 -13.95 19.78 3.84
N ASN A 108 -14.37 18.87 2.97
CA ASN A 108 -14.99 17.59 3.34
C ASN A 108 -14.08 16.39 3.07
N ALA A 109 -12.77 16.63 2.90
CA ALA A 109 -11.80 15.56 2.73
C ALA A 109 -11.58 14.84 4.06
N SER A 110 -11.75 13.52 4.05
CA SER A 110 -11.59 12.64 5.21
C SER A 110 -10.74 11.43 4.85
N ILE A 111 -10.48 10.55 5.82
CA ILE A 111 -9.87 9.25 5.53
C ILE A 111 -10.73 8.52 4.49
N GLY A 112 -10.08 7.94 3.48
CA GLY A 112 -10.71 7.31 2.32
C GLY A 112 -11.03 8.24 1.15
N THR A 113 -11.03 9.57 1.35
CA THR A 113 -11.18 10.53 0.25
C THR A 113 -10.04 10.37 -0.74
N ILE A 114 -10.37 10.29 -2.02
CA ILE A 114 -9.42 10.28 -3.12
C ILE A 114 -9.33 11.69 -3.69
N ILE A 115 -8.12 12.21 -3.84
CA ILE A 115 -7.82 13.42 -4.58
C ILE A 115 -7.20 13.00 -5.91
N TYR A 116 -7.89 13.31 -7.01
CA TYR A 116 -7.47 13.01 -8.36
C TYR A 116 -6.37 13.96 -8.82
N LEU A 117 -5.26 13.43 -9.35
CA LEU A 117 -4.10 14.22 -9.76
C LEU A 117 -4.17 14.72 -11.21
N GLY A 118 -5.08 14.19 -12.04
CA GLY A 118 -5.16 14.56 -13.47
C GLY A 118 -4.02 14.00 -14.33
N LYS A 119 -3.11 13.26 -13.72
CA LYS A 119 -1.93 12.64 -14.36
C LYS A 119 -2.25 11.22 -14.79
N LYS A 120 -1.99 10.89 -16.06
CA LYS A 120 -2.14 9.52 -16.57
C LYS A 120 -1.07 8.61 -15.96
N TYR A 121 -1.44 7.37 -15.66
CA TYR A 121 -0.54 6.34 -15.17
C TYR A 121 0.53 5.98 -16.21
N ASN A 122 1.78 5.88 -15.76
CA ASN A 122 2.87 5.25 -16.49
C ASN A 122 3.54 4.17 -15.64
N LYS A 123 4.05 3.14 -16.32
CA LYS A 123 4.77 2.04 -15.65
C LYS A 123 6.11 2.47 -15.06
N VAL A 124 6.77 3.42 -15.71
CA VAL A 124 8.00 4.06 -15.22
C VAL A 124 7.64 5.51 -14.97
N GLU A 125 7.51 5.84 -13.70
CA GLU A 125 7.02 7.15 -13.30
C GLU A 125 8.15 7.99 -12.71
N LYS A 126 8.04 9.30 -12.88
CA LYS A 126 9.07 10.24 -12.47
C LYS A 126 8.66 11.05 -11.25
N ALA A 127 9.66 11.45 -10.47
CA ALA A 127 9.51 12.41 -9.39
C ALA A 127 10.65 13.43 -9.44
N ARG A 128 10.44 14.54 -8.74
CA ARG A 128 11.39 15.64 -8.63
C ARG A 128 12.08 15.61 -7.27
N LEU A 129 13.40 15.72 -7.27
CA LEU A 129 14.22 15.87 -6.08
C LEU A 129 14.32 17.34 -5.72
N TYR A 130 13.79 17.69 -4.55
CA TYR A 130 14.00 18.99 -3.93
C TYR A 130 15.06 18.88 -2.84
N VAL A 131 15.96 19.85 -2.77
CA VAL A 131 16.98 19.97 -1.73
C VAL A 131 16.89 21.38 -1.13
N ALA A 132 16.71 21.46 0.18
CA ALA A 132 16.49 22.73 0.88
C ALA A 132 15.37 23.61 0.24
N GLY A 133 14.36 22.97 -0.35
CA GLY A 133 13.23 23.65 -1.01
C GLY A 133 13.45 24.00 -2.49
N PHE A 134 14.62 23.73 -3.06
CA PHE A 134 14.92 23.99 -4.48
C PHE A 134 14.96 22.70 -5.28
N GLU A 135 14.39 22.72 -6.48
CA GLU A 135 14.39 21.56 -7.38
C GLU A 135 15.79 21.33 -7.96
N LEU A 136 16.41 20.23 -7.57
CA LEU A 136 17.77 19.88 -7.98
C LEU A 136 17.78 18.93 -9.19
N ALA A 137 16.86 17.99 -9.27
CA ALA A 137 16.91 16.91 -10.26
C ALA A 137 15.53 16.29 -10.51
N GLU A 138 15.42 15.54 -11.60
CA GLU A 138 14.29 14.66 -11.92
C GLU A 138 14.80 13.24 -12.15
N GLY A 139 14.05 12.24 -11.72
CA GLY A 139 14.44 10.84 -11.89
C GLY A 139 13.28 9.86 -11.95
N ASN A 140 13.60 8.62 -12.32
CA ASN A 140 12.68 7.51 -12.26
C ASN A 140 12.51 7.08 -10.80
N ILE A 141 11.28 6.82 -10.39
CA ILE A 141 10.99 6.29 -9.06
C ILE A 141 11.35 4.80 -9.09
N VAL A 142 12.27 4.41 -8.23
CA VAL A 142 12.79 3.05 -8.14
C VAL A 142 12.63 2.47 -6.75
N VAL A 143 12.71 1.16 -6.66
CA VAL A 143 12.75 0.42 -5.40
C VAL A 143 14.02 -0.38 -5.34
N ILE A 144 14.71 -0.29 -4.20
CA ILE A 144 15.85 -1.14 -3.87
C ILE A 144 15.56 -1.73 -2.49
N LYS A 145 15.36 -3.05 -2.44
CA LYS A 145 14.83 -3.76 -1.26
C LYS A 145 13.47 -3.20 -0.87
N ASP A 146 13.34 -2.59 0.31
CA ASP A 146 12.09 -2.05 0.85
C ASP A 146 12.07 -0.50 0.88
N ARG A 147 12.99 0.15 0.13
CA ARG A 147 13.14 1.62 0.14
C ARG A 147 12.86 2.22 -1.22
N ILE A 148 12.19 3.36 -1.20
CA ILE A 148 11.97 4.19 -2.37
C ILE A 148 13.25 4.99 -2.65
N GLY A 149 13.66 4.94 -3.91
CA GLY A 149 14.75 5.73 -4.46
C GLY A 149 14.31 6.54 -5.68
N LEU A 150 15.18 7.46 -6.07
CA LEU A 150 15.06 8.23 -7.30
C LEU A 150 16.34 8.04 -8.11
N GLU A 151 16.24 7.30 -9.21
CA GLU A 151 17.31 7.16 -10.21
C GLU A 151 17.35 8.44 -11.04
N ILE A 152 18.42 9.22 -10.89
CA ILE A 152 18.54 10.54 -11.51
C ILE A 152 18.60 10.41 -13.03
N THR A 153 17.66 11.05 -13.72
CA THR A 153 17.62 11.10 -15.20
C THR A 153 17.96 12.48 -15.74
N HIS A 154 17.77 13.52 -14.93
CA HIS A 154 18.06 14.90 -15.26
C HIS A 154 18.53 15.66 -14.02
N ILE A 155 19.48 16.57 -14.18
CA ILE A 155 19.99 17.43 -13.11
C ILE A 155 19.84 18.88 -13.57
N ASN A 156 19.16 19.68 -12.76
CA ASN A 156 19.08 21.11 -12.98
C ASN A 156 20.45 21.74 -12.62
N PRO A 157 20.96 22.68 -13.44
CA PRO A 157 22.19 23.38 -13.10
C PRO A 157 22.08 24.00 -11.71
N SER A 158 22.98 23.61 -10.81
CA SER A 158 23.07 24.21 -9.47
C SER A 158 24.37 24.99 -9.34
N GLU A 159 24.31 26.17 -8.70
CA GLU A 159 25.49 27.00 -8.44
C GLU A 159 26.31 26.52 -7.22
N ILE A 160 26.04 25.32 -6.70
CA ILE A 160 26.70 24.81 -5.50
C ILE A 160 28.15 24.47 -5.85
N LYS A 161 29.07 25.33 -5.40
CA LYS A 161 30.52 25.17 -5.61
C LYS A 161 31.13 24.18 -4.64
N ASP A 162 32.28 23.63 -5.06
CA ASP A 162 33.03 22.57 -4.41
C ASP A 162 33.17 22.77 -2.89
N VAL A 163 32.82 21.74 -2.12
CA VAL A 163 32.81 21.79 -0.66
C VAL A 163 33.83 20.80 -0.11
N SER A 164 34.72 21.28 0.76
CA SER A 164 35.81 20.51 1.34
C SER A 164 35.35 19.36 2.26
N ASN A 165 34.14 19.44 2.82
CA ASN A 165 33.60 18.44 3.75
C ASN A 165 32.98 17.25 3.03
N LYS A 166 33.66 16.09 3.07
CA LYS A 166 33.22 14.81 2.49
C LYS A 166 32.24 14.03 3.39
N THR A 167 31.29 14.71 4.02
CA THR A 167 30.26 14.05 4.82
C THR A 167 29.36 13.22 3.90
N LYS A 168 29.09 11.96 4.26
CA LYS A 168 28.10 11.11 3.56
C LYS A 168 26.80 11.09 4.34
N SER A 169 25.67 11.23 3.66
CA SER A 169 24.34 11.19 4.27
C SER A 169 23.80 9.77 4.47
N GLY A 170 24.28 8.81 3.66
CA GLY A 170 23.72 7.46 3.58
C GLY A 170 22.45 7.35 2.73
N PHE A 171 22.01 8.44 2.10
CA PHE A 171 20.87 8.48 1.17
C PHE A 171 21.29 8.57 -0.29
N TYR A 172 22.57 8.39 -0.61
CA TYR A 172 23.11 8.49 -1.97
C TYR A 172 23.94 7.25 -2.29
N ILE A 173 23.65 6.62 -3.44
CA ILE A 173 24.40 5.49 -3.99
C ILE A 173 24.75 5.79 -5.45
N LYS A 174 25.99 5.47 -5.83
CA LYS A 174 26.44 5.62 -7.22
C LYS A 174 25.89 4.53 -8.12
N SER A 175 25.60 4.87 -9.37
CA SER A 175 25.00 3.97 -10.38
C SER A 175 25.57 2.54 -10.41
N HIS A 176 26.90 2.40 -10.43
CA HIS A 176 27.61 1.10 -10.51
C HIS A 176 27.55 0.23 -9.24
N GLN A 177 26.98 0.74 -8.14
CA GLN A 177 26.90 0.02 -6.86
C GLN A 177 25.49 -0.53 -6.59
N ILE A 178 24.60 -0.42 -7.56
CA ILE A 178 23.18 -0.68 -7.38
C ILE A 178 22.85 -2.10 -7.87
N GLU A 179 22.50 -2.97 -6.94
CA GLU A 179 21.96 -4.31 -7.23
C GLU A 179 20.49 -4.42 -6.80
N GLY A 180 19.70 -5.16 -7.57
CA GLY A 180 18.29 -5.43 -7.23
C GLY A 180 17.34 -4.23 -7.38
N MET A 181 17.75 -3.19 -8.12
CA MET A 181 16.89 -2.06 -8.45
C MET A 181 15.81 -2.44 -9.46
N LYS A 182 14.59 -1.99 -9.22
CA LYS A 182 13.49 -2.05 -10.19
C LYS A 182 12.68 -0.76 -10.19
N ASN A 183 12.02 -0.47 -11.30
CA ASN A 183 11.09 0.66 -11.38
C ASN A 183 9.90 0.43 -10.44
N PHE A 184 9.48 1.48 -9.75
CA PHE A 184 8.32 1.43 -8.89
C PHE A 184 7.04 1.54 -9.71
N ASP A 185 6.22 0.49 -9.66
CA ASP A 185 4.93 0.45 -10.34
C ASP A 185 3.80 0.70 -9.33
N PHE A 186 3.14 1.87 -9.43
CA PHE A 186 2.03 2.21 -8.56
C PHE A 186 0.75 1.39 -8.76
N LYS A 187 0.60 0.64 -9.87
CA LYS A 187 -0.47 -0.35 -10.03
C LYS A 187 -0.15 -1.66 -9.30
N ARG A 188 1.13 -2.00 -9.24
CA ARG A 188 1.65 -3.19 -8.54
C ARG A 188 2.66 -2.77 -7.47
N PRO A 189 2.26 -1.89 -6.53
CA PRO A 189 3.22 -1.38 -5.57
C PRO A 189 3.65 -2.56 -4.70
N ASP A 190 4.96 -2.75 -4.54
CA ASP A 190 5.53 -3.71 -3.59
C ASP A 190 5.25 -3.22 -2.16
N ARG A 191 3.97 -3.20 -1.77
CA ARG A 191 3.50 -2.64 -0.50
C ARG A 191 3.79 -3.53 0.69
N LEU A 192 4.23 -4.77 0.46
CA LEU A 192 4.81 -5.57 1.52
C LEU A 192 6.31 -5.37 1.51
N SER A 193 6.81 -4.90 2.64
CA SER A 193 8.23 -5.05 2.92
C SER A 193 8.59 -6.54 3.05
N THR A 194 9.88 -6.83 2.95
CA THR A 194 10.41 -8.16 3.26
C THR A 194 10.05 -8.61 4.69
N GLU A 195 9.96 -7.65 5.62
CA GLU A 195 9.50 -7.88 6.99
C GLU A 195 8.03 -8.32 7.02
N ASN A 196 7.14 -7.61 6.30
CA ASN A 196 5.73 -7.98 6.26
C ASN A 196 5.53 -9.38 5.68
N ILE A 197 6.28 -9.76 4.63
CA ILE A 197 6.25 -11.12 4.05
C ILE A 197 6.72 -12.14 5.09
N THR A 198 7.79 -11.84 5.82
CA THR A 198 8.30 -12.69 6.90
C THR A 198 7.24 -12.90 8.01
N LYS A 199 6.57 -11.83 8.46
CA LYS A 199 5.51 -11.95 9.49
C LYS A 199 4.30 -12.72 8.96
N LEU A 200 3.89 -12.50 7.70
CA LEU A 200 2.83 -13.29 7.07
C LEU A 200 3.19 -14.76 6.94
N ASN A 201 4.45 -15.08 6.59
CA ASN A 201 4.94 -16.45 6.57
C ASN A 201 4.84 -17.10 7.96
N GLN A 202 5.21 -16.38 9.02
CA GLN A 202 5.09 -16.87 10.39
C GLN A 202 3.62 -17.16 10.75
N ILE A 203 2.72 -16.18 10.57
CA ILE A 203 1.28 -16.33 10.81
C ILE A 203 0.74 -17.58 10.11
N HIS A 204 1.05 -17.73 8.83
CA HIS A 204 0.52 -18.84 8.04
C HIS A 204 1.13 -20.19 8.36
N ASN A 205 2.38 -20.24 8.82
CA ASN A 205 2.95 -21.46 9.39
C ASN A 205 2.22 -21.88 10.67
N ASP A 206 1.80 -20.93 11.50
CA ASP A 206 0.97 -21.23 12.67
C ASP A 206 -0.43 -21.70 12.26
N VAL A 207 -1.05 -21.07 11.25
CA VAL A 207 -2.30 -21.57 10.66
C VAL A 207 -2.15 -23.03 10.22
N ILE A 208 -1.08 -23.37 9.50
CA ILE A 208 -0.79 -24.73 9.02
C ILE A 208 -0.60 -25.70 10.20
N LYS A 209 0.10 -25.30 11.25
CA LYS A 209 0.28 -26.11 12.46
C LYS A 209 -1.06 -26.44 13.12
N HIS A 210 -1.98 -25.47 13.19
CA HIS A 210 -3.33 -25.70 13.70
C HIS A 210 -4.17 -26.55 12.74
N LEU A 211 -4.09 -26.32 11.43
CA LEU A 211 -4.76 -27.15 10.42
C LEU A 211 -4.34 -28.61 10.54
N ASN A 212 -3.03 -28.91 10.56
CA ASN A 212 -2.51 -30.27 10.67
C ASN A 212 -2.94 -30.99 11.96
N ARG A 213 -3.22 -30.26 13.03
CA ARG A 213 -3.77 -30.83 14.28
C ARG A 213 -5.26 -31.14 14.16
N SER A 214 -6.03 -30.20 13.62
CA SER A 214 -7.49 -30.35 13.46
C SER A 214 -7.84 -31.35 12.36
N ALA A 215 -6.96 -31.53 11.38
CA ALA A 215 -7.15 -32.28 10.16
C ALA A 215 -6.10 -33.40 9.99
N ALA A 216 -5.82 -34.15 11.05
CA ALA A 216 -4.77 -35.19 11.02
C ALA A 216 -4.93 -36.17 9.83
N ASP A 217 -6.16 -36.50 9.45
CA ASP A 217 -6.47 -37.43 8.35
C ASP A 217 -6.22 -36.84 6.93
N ALA A 218 -6.04 -35.52 6.82
CA ALA A 218 -5.81 -34.83 5.56
C ALA A 218 -4.35 -34.90 5.09
N GLY A 219 -3.45 -35.42 5.92
CA GLY A 219 -2.01 -35.34 5.67
C GLY A 219 -1.41 -34.00 6.11
N GLN A 220 -0.13 -33.82 5.79
CA GLN A 220 0.66 -32.70 6.29
C GLN A 220 0.64 -31.52 5.32
N PHE A 221 -0.14 -30.49 5.64
CA PHE A 221 -0.10 -29.21 4.93
C PHE A 221 1.23 -28.49 5.18
N PHE A 222 1.68 -27.70 4.20
CA PHE A 222 2.87 -26.86 4.27
C PHE A 222 2.71 -25.58 3.44
N LEU A 223 3.47 -24.53 3.77
CA LEU A 223 3.42 -23.25 3.06
C LEU A 223 4.22 -23.37 1.76
N LYS A 224 3.57 -23.15 0.62
CA LYS A 224 4.22 -23.20 -0.71
C LYS A 224 4.76 -21.84 -1.14
N ASP A 225 3.93 -20.81 -1.02
CA ASP A 225 4.22 -19.46 -1.54
C ASP A 225 3.37 -18.40 -0.83
N ILE A 226 3.92 -17.20 -0.67
CA ILE A 226 3.20 -15.99 -0.27
C ILE A 226 3.66 -14.84 -1.18
N LYS A 227 2.70 -14.21 -1.87
CA LYS A 227 3.01 -13.09 -2.76
C LYS A 227 1.86 -12.10 -2.91
N GLY A 228 2.21 -10.85 -3.18
CA GLY A 228 1.27 -9.84 -3.69
C GLY A 228 1.13 -9.96 -5.21
N VAL A 229 -0.11 -10.00 -5.71
CA VAL A 229 -0.42 -10.07 -7.15
C VAL A 229 -1.66 -9.22 -7.45
N LEU A 230 -1.88 -8.84 -8.71
CA LEU A 230 -3.18 -8.25 -9.08
C LEU A 230 -4.26 -9.32 -9.03
N PHE A 231 -5.48 -8.93 -8.67
CA PHE A 231 -6.57 -9.88 -8.56
C PHE A 231 -6.83 -10.61 -9.88
N LYS A 232 -6.78 -9.91 -11.03
CA LYS A 232 -6.89 -10.55 -12.36
C LYS A 232 -5.87 -11.65 -12.62
N ASP A 233 -4.67 -11.51 -12.08
CA ASP A 233 -3.57 -12.46 -12.31
C ASP A 233 -3.79 -13.78 -11.54
N ILE A 234 -4.68 -13.79 -10.53
CA ILE A 234 -5.02 -14.98 -9.73
C ILE A 234 -6.44 -15.51 -9.99
N ILE A 235 -7.30 -14.73 -10.65
CA ILE A 235 -8.69 -15.13 -10.95
C ILE A 235 -8.74 -16.46 -11.72
N GLU A 236 -7.84 -16.67 -12.69
CA GLU A 236 -7.81 -17.92 -13.46
C GLU A 236 -7.45 -19.12 -12.58
N GLU A 237 -6.48 -18.99 -11.67
CA GLU A 237 -6.10 -20.04 -10.72
C GLU A 237 -7.27 -20.35 -9.75
N ILE A 238 -7.97 -19.32 -9.27
CA ILE A 238 -9.17 -19.48 -8.44
C ILE A 238 -10.29 -20.17 -9.24
N ALA A 239 -10.46 -19.84 -10.53
CA ALA A 239 -11.49 -20.43 -11.39
C ALA A 239 -11.29 -21.93 -11.58
N GLN A 240 -10.04 -22.37 -11.70
CA GLN A 240 -9.69 -23.79 -11.84
C GLN A 240 -10.04 -24.64 -10.62
N ASN A 241 -10.03 -24.04 -9.43
CA ASN A 241 -10.31 -24.74 -8.17
C ASN A 241 -11.80 -25.12 -7.99
N LYS A 242 -12.74 -24.55 -8.77
CA LYS A 242 -14.19 -24.87 -8.77
C LYS A 242 -14.97 -24.58 -7.47
N ASN A 243 -14.36 -24.65 -6.29
CA ASN A 243 -15.00 -24.27 -5.01
C ASN A 243 -14.28 -23.11 -4.34
N PHE A 244 -15.04 -22.37 -3.53
CA PHE A 244 -14.50 -21.34 -2.68
C PHE A 244 -15.36 -21.09 -1.43
N LEU A 245 -14.70 -20.57 -0.41
CA LEU A 245 -15.31 -20.02 0.80
C LEU A 245 -14.99 -18.54 0.83
N ILE A 246 -16.03 -17.71 0.88
CA ILE A 246 -15.85 -16.32 1.28
C ILE A 246 -15.93 -16.28 2.79
N LEU A 247 -14.88 -15.76 3.40
CA LEU A 247 -14.77 -15.59 4.83
C LEU A 247 -14.83 -14.10 5.16
N LYS A 248 -15.81 -13.73 5.97
CA LYS A 248 -15.86 -12.41 6.62
C LYS A 248 -14.84 -12.35 7.74
N PHE A 249 -14.20 -11.21 7.89
CA PHE A 249 -13.19 -10.92 8.89
C PHE A 249 -13.50 -9.54 9.48
N TYR A 250 -13.38 -9.41 10.80
CA TYR A 250 -13.55 -8.13 11.48
C TYR A 250 -12.27 -7.82 12.26
N PHE A 251 -11.53 -6.79 11.83
CA PHE A 251 -10.48 -6.20 12.65
C PHE A 251 -11.15 -5.27 13.66
N LYS A 252 -11.33 -5.74 14.90
CA LYS A 252 -11.56 -4.84 16.03
C LYS A 252 -10.23 -4.68 16.76
N PRO A 253 -9.46 -3.61 16.50
CA PRO A 253 -8.32 -3.32 17.35
C PRO A 253 -8.82 -3.17 18.79
N ASN A 254 -8.07 -3.69 19.76
CA ASN A 254 -8.45 -3.68 21.18
C ASN A 254 -8.38 -2.26 21.80
N THR A 255 -8.25 -1.23 20.98
CA THR A 255 -8.16 0.17 21.36
C THR A 255 -9.54 0.82 21.31
N LYS A 256 -9.85 1.64 22.33
CA LYS A 256 -11.05 2.50 22.38
C LYS A 256 -10.92 3.65 21.38
N GLU A 257 -10.69 3.37 20.11
CA GLU A 257 -10.59 4.41 19.09
C GLU A 257 -11.97 4.96 18.74
N PRO A 258 -12.05 6.27 18.43
CA PRO A 258 -13.31 6.96 18.21
C PRO A 258 -14.03 6.39 16.98
N SER A 259 -15.34 6.16 17.14
CA SER A 259 -16.23 5.89 16.02
C SER A 259 -16.15 7.03 15.01
N PHE A 260 -15.83 6.72 13.76
CA PHE A 260 -15.87 7.69 12.66
C PHE A 260 -17.31 8.20 12.46
N ASP A 261 -17.47 9.51 12.34
CA ASP A 261 -18.75 10.19 12.18
C ASP A 261 -19.39 9.85 10.81
N ASP A 262 -20.70 9.58 10.82
CA ASP A 262 -21.51 8.97 9.75
C ASP A 262 -21.82 9.91 8.55
N SER A 263 -21.14 11.05 8.47
CA SER A 263 -21.29 11.94 7.32
C SER A 263 -20.76 11.25 6.05
N THR A 264 -21.56 11.20 4.98
CA THR A 264 -21.18 10.55 3.72
C THR A 264 -19.87 11.15 3.19
N PRO A 265 -18.76 10.38 3.14
CA PRO A 265 -17.47 10.90 2.72
C PRO A 265 -17.55 11.46 1.30
N THR A 266 -16.86 12.57 1.06
CA THR A 266 -16.55 12.96 -0.32
C THR A 266 -15.45 12.02 -0.81
N TYR A 267 -15.79 11.07 -1.68
CA TYR A 267 -14.82 10.05 -2.08
C TYR A 267 -13.88 10.50 -3.18
N ILE A 268 -14.24 11.47 -4.02
CA ILE A 268 -13.36 11.96 -5.09
C ILE A 268 -13.39 13.49 -5.16
N ILE A 269 -12.22 14.10 -5.01
CA ILE A 269 -11.95 15.53 -5.23
C ILE A 269 -11.09 15.64 -6.48
N GLN A 270 -11.42 16.54 -7.40
CA GLN A 270 -10.60 16.81 -8.59
C GLN A 270 -10.58 18.31 -8.89
N GLU A 271 -9.55 18.79 -9.57
CA GLU A 271 -9.51 20.18 -10.02
C GLU A 271 -10.61 20.44 -11.07
N GLU A 272 -11.41 21.49 -10.85
CA GLU A 272 -12.42 21.95 -11.79
C GLU A 272 -11.77 22.28 -13.15
N ASN A 273 -12.35 21.75 -14.23
CA ASN A 273 -11.91 21.94 -15.62
C ASN A 273 -10.54 21.34 -15.97
N SER A 274 -10.06 20.34 -15.22
CA SER A 274 -8.89 19.57 -15.68
C SER A 274 -9.21 18.84 -17.00
N ARG A 275 -8.30 18.94 -17.99
CA ARG A 275 -8.47 18.28 -19.31
C ARG A 275 -8.67 16.77 -19.22
N ASN A 276 -8.25 16.17 -18.13
CA ASN A 276 -8.32 14.73 -17.86
C ASN A 276 -9.31 14.39 -16.72
N SER A 277 -10.32 15.22 -16.46
CA SER A 277 -11.26 14.98 -15.35
C SER A 277 -11.98 13.63 -15.49
N LEU A 278 -12.19 12.93 -14.37
CA LEU A 278 -13.02 11.73 -14.34
C LEU A 278 -14.48 12.09 -14.66
N SER A 279 -15.17 11.19 -15.38
CA SER A 279 -16.59 11.39 -15.70
C SER A 279 -17.45 11.33 -14.44
N GLN A 280 -18.51 12.13 -14.40
CA GLN A 280 -19.45 12.15 -13.27
C GLN A 280 -20.11 10.78 -13.03
N SER A 281 -20.31 9.99 -14.08
CA SER A 281 -20.83 8.62 -13.96
C SER A 281 -19.83 7.70 -13.26
N TYR A 282 -18.54 7.79 -13.59
CA TYR A 282 -17.49 7.01 -12.94
C TYR A 282 -17.36 7.42 -11.47
N ILE A 283 -17.34 8.72 -11.17
CA ILE A 283 -17.28 9.22 -9.79
C ILE A 283 -18.44 8.67 -8.97
N LYS A 284 -19.68 8.79 -9.47
CA LYS A 284 -20.87 8.26 -8.78
C LYS A 284 -20.81 6.74 -8.58
N MET A 285 -20.38 5.99 -9.60
CA MET A 285 -20.22 4.53 -9.49
C MET A 285 -19.19 4.17 -8.42
N PHE A 286 -18.02 4.81 -8.43
CA PHE A 286 -16.94 4.57 -7.50
C PHE A 286 -17.34 4.92 -6.07
N THR A 287 -17.89 6.12 -5.87
CA THR A 287 -18.45 6.58 -4.58
C THR A 287 -19.48 5.59 -4.05
N ARG A 288 -20.41 5.11 -4.90
CA ARG A 288 -21.40 4.11 -4.48
C ARG A 288 -20.73 2.83 -3.99
N LEU A 289 -19.81 2.26 -4.78
CA LEU A 289 -19.10 1.02 -4.44
C LEU A 289 -18.34 1.15 -3.11
N TYR A 290 -17.63 2.26 -2.89
CA TYR A 290 -16.90 2.49 -1.64
C TYR A 290 -17.83 2.75 -0.44
N SER A 291 -18.95 3.44 -0.64
CA SER A 291 -19.93 3.67 0.42
C SER A 291 -20.67 2.40 0.82
N GLU A 292 -21.03 1.53 -0.14
CA GLU A 292 -21.61 0.22 0.12
C GLU A 292 -20.59 -0.70 0.82
N TRP A 293 -19.30 -0.53 0.53
CA TRP A 293 -18.22 -1.26 1.18
C TRP A 293 -18.00 -0.82 2.64
N GLN A 294 -17.88 0.49 2.91
CA GLN A 294 -17.75 1.00 4.29
C GLN A 294 -18.95 0.63 5.16
N LYS A 295 -20.18 0.70 4.62
CA LYS A 295 -21.39 0.30 5.34
C LYS A 295 -21.44 -1.18 5.71
N ASN A 296 -20.64 -2.03 5.05
CA ASN A 296 -20.71 -3.47 5.26
C ASN A 296 -19.83 -3.99 6.40
N ASP A 297 -18.97 -3.17 7.02
CA ASP A 297 -18.09 -3.48 8.18
C ASP A 297 -17.24 -4.77 8.11
N SER A 298 -17.41 -5.59 7.08
CA SER A 298 -16.87 -6.93 6.97
C SER A 298 -15.83 -6.94 5.86
N MET A 299 -14.58 -7.12 6.23
CA MET A 299 -13.49 -7.40 5.32
C MET A 299 -13.66 -8.83 4.82
N ASN A 300 -13.76 -9.03 3.51
CA ASN A 300 -13.93 -10.37 2.94
C ASN A 300 -12.59 -10.83 2.38
N PHE A 301 -12.18 -12.06 2.70
CA PHE A 301 -11.13 -12.76 1.97
C PHE A 301 -11.66 -14.11 1.51
N LEU A 302 -10.94 -14.74 0.58
CA LEU A 302 -11.42 -15.95 -0.09
C LEU A 302 -10.46 -17.10 0.11
N ILE A 303 -11.03 -18.29 0.32
CA ILE A 303 -10.29 -19.56 0.26
C ILE A 303 -10.75 -20.31 -0.97
N SER A 304 -9.83 -20.65 -1.86
CA SER A 304 -10.09 -21.40 -3.09
C SER A 304 -9.46 -22.78 -2.99
N TYR A 305 -10.21 -23.84 -3.32
CA TYR A 305 -9.74 -25.23 -3.21
C TYR A 305 -10.42 -26.13 -4.23
N LYS A 306 -9.72 -27.17 -4.68
CA LYS A 306 -10.19 -28.11 -5.72
C LYS A 306 -11.42 -28.92 -5.29
N ASN A 307 -12.16 -29.46 -6.28
CA ASN A 307 -13.30 -30.36 -6.06
C ASN A 307 -12.92 -31.70 -5.41
N GLN A 308 -11.69 -32.15 -5.62
CA GLN A 308 -11.17 -33.37 -5.04
C GLN A 308 -10.28 -32.94 -3.88
N GLY A 309 -10.46 -33.53 -2.71
CA GLY A 309 -9.62 -33.25 -1.54
C GLY A 309 -10.37 -33.02 -0.24
N TYR A 310 -9.59 -32.91 0.83
CA TYR A 310 -10.06 -32.83 2.21
C TYR A 310 -11.06 -31.69 2.44
N LEU A 311 -10.77 -30.47 1.95
CA LEU A 311 -11.64 -29.30 2.15
C LEU A 311 -13.05 -29.48 1.56
N ASN A 312 -13.19 -30.17 0.42
CA ASN A 312 -14.51 -30.48 -0.13
C ASN A 312 -15.29 -31.47 0.76
N SER A 313 -14.59 -32.40 1.42
CA SER A 313 -15.21 -33.32 2.37
C SER A 313 -15.72 -32.59 3.62
N ILE A 314 -15.00 -31.56 4.09
CA ILE A 314 -15.39 -30.73 5.24
C ILE A 314 -16.66 -29.95 4.93
N HIS A 315 -16.73 -29.34 3.75
CA HIS A 315 -17.90 -28.54 3.34
C HIS A 315 -19.20 -29.36 3.43
N LYS A 316 -19.14 -30.66 3.08
CA LYS A 316 -20.28 -31.57 3.19
C LYS A 316 -20.60 -32.01 4.62
N LYS A 317 -19.62 -31.96 5.53
CA LYS A 317 -19.73 -32.43 6.93
C LYS A 317 -20.11 -31.36 7.95
N LYS A 318 -20.38 -30.11 7.53
CA LYS A 318 -20.70 -28.94 8.40
C LYS A 318 -19.58 -28.48 9.37
N ASN A 319 -18.32 -28.89 9.18
CA ASN A 319 -17.22 -28.58 10.11
C ASN A 319 -16.25 -27.47 9.62
N ILE A 320 -16.69 -26.58 8.72
CA ILE A 320 -15.84 -25.49 8.17
C ILE A 320 -15.29 -24.61 9.28
N GLU A 321 -16.12 -24.35 10.30
CA GLU A 321 -15.75 -23.47 11.40
C GLU A 321 -14.56 -24.02 12.21
N GLU A 322 -14.60 -25.31 12.54
CA GLU A 322 -13.55 -25.92 13.37
C GLU A 322 -12.28 -26.25 12.60
N LEU A 323 -12.44 -26.64 11.33
CA LEU A 323 -11.34 -27.21 10.55
C LEU A 323 -10.62 -26.18 9.67
N ILE A 324 -11.20 -25.01 9.45
CA ILE A 324 -10.61 -23.96 8.60
C ILE A 324 -10.55 -22.63 9.35
N VAL A 325 -11.70 -22.18 9.83
CA VAL A 325 -11.85 -20.87 10.48
C VAL A 325 -11.04 -20.78 11.79
N LYS A 326 -11.22 -21.73 12.72
CA LYS A 326 -10.47 -21.73 13.99
C LYS A 326 -8.95 -21.78 13.77
N PRO A 327 -8.39 -22.61 12.88
CA PRO A 327 -6.95 -22.57 12.57
C PRO A 327 -6.45 -21.22 12.06
N ILE A 328 -7.20 -20.55 11.17
CA ILE A 328 -6.86 -19.21 10.69
C ILE A 328 -6.91 -18.23 11.86
N GLU A 329 -7.97 -18.26 12.66
CA GLU A 329 -8.13 -17.42 13.84
C GLU A 329 -6.94 -17.56 14.80
N GLN A 330 -6.53 -18.79 15.11
CA GLN A 330 -5.43 -19.06 16.04
C GLN A 330 -4.08 -18.60 15.51
N GLY A 331 -3.82 -18.76 14.21
CA GLY A 331 -2.58 -18.25 13.60
C GLY A 331 -2.50 -16.73 13.68
N TRP A 332 -3.59 -16.02 13.39
CA TRP A 332 -3.65 -14.56 13.52
C TRP A 332 -3.58 -14.10 14.99
N LYS A 333 -4.21 -14.83 15.93
CA LYS A 333 -4.22 -14.51 17.38
C LYS A 333 -2.84 -14.44 18.01
N GLN A 334 -1.88 -15.22 17.51
CA GLN A 334 -0.51 -15.19 18.01
C GLN A 334 0.22 -13.89 17.67
N THR A 335 -0.21 -13.18 16.62
CA THR A 335 0.37 -11.90 16.20
C THR A 335 -0.50 -10.70 16.62
N PHE A 336 -1.82 -10.86 16.61
CA PHE A 336 -2.78 -9.81 16.90
C PHE A 336 -3.87 -10.31 17.85
N ASP A 337 -4.14 -9.59 18.93
CA ASP A 337 -5.28 -9.88 19.80
C ASP A 337 -6.58 -9.38 19.15
N VAL A 338 -7.08 -10.14 18.18
CA VAL A 338 -8.25 -9.79 17.36
C VAL A 338 -9.40 -10.78 17.56
N ASN A 339 -10.61 -10.22 17.68
CA ASN A 339 -11.85 -10.98 17.74
C ASN A 339 -12.36 -11.25 16.32
N LEU A 340 -12.04 -12.43 15.80
CA LEU A 340 -12.30 -12.79 14.41
C LEU A 340 -13.59 -13.60 14.30
N GLN A 341 -14.61 -13.01 13.68
CA GLN A 341 -15.85 -13.71 13.35
C GLN A 341 -15.89 -14.06 11.88
N PHE A 342 -15.78 -15.36 11.58
CA PHE A 342 -15.84 -15.84 10.21
C PHE A 342 -17.23 -16.38 9.89
N LYS A 343 -17.82 -15.84 8.81
CA LYS A 343 -19.03 -16.40 8.20
C LYS A 343 -18.68 -16.93 6.82
N ALA A 344 -18.89 -18.22 6.61
CA ALA A 344 -18.66 -18.87 5.33
C ALA A 344 -19.86 -18.67 4.39
N LYS A 345 -19.59 -18.26 3.14
CA LYS A 345 -20.57 -18.32 2.05
C LYS A 345 -19.94 -19.05 0.86
N THR A 346 -20.66 -20.03 0.32
CA THR A 346 -20.32 -20.67 -0.96
C THR A 346 -21.05 -20.01 -2.12
N GLY A 347 -20.43 -20.01 -3.30
CA GLY A 347 -21.02 -19.40 -4.50
C GLY A 347 -20.39 -19.88 -5.80
N ARG A 348 -20.62 -19.14 -6.90
CA ARG A 348 -19.87 -19.24 -8.18
C ARG A 348 -18.88 -18.07 -8.32
N ILE A 349 -17.72 -18.30 -8.94
CA ILE A 349 -16.60 -17.34 -8.95
C ILE A 349 -16.98 -16.00 -9.59
N GLU A 350 -17.87 -16.04 -10.58
CA GLU A 350 -18.46 -14.87 -11.25
C GLU A 350 -19.16 -13.90 -10.26
N LYS A 351 -19.57 -14.40 -9.10
CA LYS A 351 -20.17 -13.61 -8.00
C LYS A 351 -19.16 -13.27 -6.90
N ALA A 352 -17.97 -13.86 -6.91
CA ALA A 352 -16.90 -13.60 -5.94
C ALA A 352 -16.06 -12.39 -6.35
N LYS A 353 -16.71 -11.26 -6.66
CA LYS A 353 -16.02 -9.97 -6.83
C LYS A 353 -15.60 -9.46 -5.44
N LEU A 354 -14.43 -9.91 -4.97
CA LEU A 354 -13.84 -9.44 -3.71
C LEU A 354 -13.37 -8.00 -3.84
N VAL A 355 -12.70 -7.69 -4.95
CA VAL A 355 -12.14 -6.39 -5.31
C VAL A 355 -12.21 -6.19 -6.82
N PRO A 356 -12.03 -4.95 -7.31
CA PRO A 356 -11.66 -4.70 -8.70
C PRO A 356 -10.52 -5.60 -9.18
N GLU A 357 -10.55 -5.97 -10.46
CA GLU A 357 -9.55 -6.85 -11.10
C GLU A 357 -8.12 -6.30 -11.07
N GLU A 358 -7.99 -4.97 -11.03
CA GLU A 358 -6.72 -4.25 -10.98
C GLU A 358 -6.22 -4.01 -9.55
N ASP A 359 -6.94 -4.46 -8.51
CA ASP A 359 -6.50 -4.29 -7.13
C ASP A 359 -5.48 -5.35 -6.72
N LEU A 360 -4.60 -4.96 -5.80
CA LEU A 360 -3.62 -5.84 -5.17
C LEU A 360 -4.31 -6.81 -4.20
N VAL A 361 -3.96 -8.09 -4.30
CA VAL A 361 -4.33 -9.14 -3.34
C VAL A 361 -3.08 -9.87 -2.90
N PHE A 362 -3.11 -10.39 -1.67
CA PHE A 362 -2.11 -11.30 -1.15
C PHE A 362 -2.61 -12.72 -1.29
N CYS A 363 -1.85 -13.51 -2.02
CA CYS A 363 -2.12 -14.91 -2.23
C CYS A 363 -1.19 -15.74 -1.36
N VAL A 364 -1.77 -16.57 -0.51
CA VAL A 364 -1.07 -17.57 0.30
C VAL A 364 -1.42 -18.95 -0.23
N LYS A 365 -0.42 -19.64 -0.76
CA LYS A 365 -0.58 -21.00 -1.31
C LYS A 365 -0.19 -22.01 -0.24
N ILE A 366 -1.15 -22.83 0.15
CA ILE A 366 -0.93 -23.92 1.10
C ILE A 366 -0.97 -25.22 0.31
N GLY A 367 0.14 -25.96 0.42
CA GLY A 367 0.34 -27.24 -0.25
C GLY A 367 0.04 -28.44 0.62
N ASN A 368 -0.16 -29.57 -0.03
CA ASN A 368 -0.25 -30.89 0.59
C ASN A 368 0.56 -31.91 -0.25
N PRO A 369 1.10 -33.00 0.34
CA PRO A 369 1.72 -34.10 -0.41
C PRO A 369 0.86 -34.64 -1.55
N LYS A 370 -0.46 -34.53 -1.45
CA LYS A 370 -1.41 -34.75 -2.54
C LYS A 370 -1.70 -33.41 -3.22
N PRO A 371 -1.21 -33.14 -4.45
CA PRO A 371 -1.37 -31.83 -5.10
C PRO A 371 -2.82 -31.41 -5.37
N ASP A 372 -3.77 -32.34 -5.32
CA ASP A 372 -5.19 -32.04 -5.42
C ASP A 372 -5.79 -31.47 -4.14
N GLU A 373 -5.05 -31.52 -3.03
CA GLU A 373 -5.46 -30.94 -1.76
C GLU A 373 -4.84 -29.55 -1.50
N ASP A 374 -4.11 -29.01 -2.48
CA ASP A 374 -3.65 -27.62 -2.46
C ASP A 374 -4.84 -26.65 -2.37
N PHE A 375 -4.63 -25.54 -1.66
CA PHE A 375 -5.60 -24.45 -1.63
C PHE A 375 -4.92 -23.09 -1.50
N LEU A 376 -5.68 -22.06 -1.85
CA LEU A 376 -5.25 -20.67 -1.84
C LEU A 376 -6.06 -19.90 -0.81
N ILE A 377 -5.40 -19.04 -0.05
CA ILE A 377 -6.04 -17.98 0.73
C ILE A 377 -5.70 -16.65 0.06
N VAL A 378 -6.72 -15.87 -0.29
CA VAL A 378 -6.62 -14.63 -1.06
C VAL A 378 -7.15 -13.49 -0.22
N TYR A 379 -6.25 -12.68 0.32
CA TYR A 379 -6.56 -11.48 1.10
C TYR A 379 -6.50 -10.25 0.20
N PRO A 380 -7.61 -9.53 0.00
CA PRO A 380 -7.50 -8.22 -0.64
C PRO A 380 -6.60 -7.28 0.17
N PHE A 381 -5.74 -6.50 -0.50
CA PHE A 381 -4.79 -5.61 0.18
C PHE A 381 -5.46 -4.74 1.25
N HIS A 382 -6.60 -4.14 0.90
CA HIS A 382 -7.37 -3.27 1.80
C HIS A 382 -7.83 -3.98 3.09
N THR A 383 -7.92 -5.31 3.10
CA THR A 383 -8.27 -6.07 4.32
C THR A 383 -7.10 -6.19 5.28
N LEU A 384 -5.87 -6.12 4.77
CA LEU A 384 -4.65 -6.12 5.58
C LEU A 384 -4.15 -4.71 5.88
N GLU A 385 -4.55 -3.70 5.10
CA GLU A 385 -4.13 -2.30 5.26
C GLU A 385 -4.18 -1.78 6.72
N PRO A 386 -5.21 -2.08 7.54
CA PRO A 386 -5.23 -1.63 8.94
C PRO A 386 -4.17 -2.26 9.84
N VAL A 387 -3.58 -3.39 9.44
CA VAL A 387 -2.60 -4.14 10.24
C VAL A 387 -1.26 -4.34 9.53
N ILE A 388 -1.14 -3.98 8.26
CA ILE A 388 0.07 -4.23 7.44
C ILE A 388 1.30 -3.47 7.94
N HIS A 389 1.09 -2.35 8.64
CA HIS A 389 2.16 -1.59 9.27
C HIS A 389 2.59 -2.16 10.63
N LEU A 390 1.79 -3.07 11.20
CA LEU A 390 2.11 -3.84 12.41
C LEU A 390 2.76 -5.20 12.05
N LEU A 391 2.45 -5.70 10.85
CA LEU A 391 3.08 -6.87 10.19
C LEU A 391 4.58 -7.01 9.83
#